data_AF-A0A146FL94-F1
#
_entry.id   AF-A0A146FL94-F1
#
_cell.length_a   1.000
_cell.length_b   1.000
_cell.length_c   1.000
_cell.angle_alpha   90.00
_cell.angle_beta   90.00
_cell.angle_gamma   90.00
#
_symmetry.space_group_name_H-M   'P 1'
#
loop_
_entity.id
_entity.type
_entity.pdbx_description
1 polymer ?
#
loop_
_entity_poly.entity_id
_entity_poly.type
_entity_poly.pdbx_seq_one_letter_code
_entity_poly.pdbx_strand_id
1 'polypeptide(L)'
;MGQVLPTHRSAHSQYGGLAQPVVTQAIRLLSKGPFPADPHLAVPERQSWSLQNVCVDPFSDLPTAYTTDGHDSHLSPSSYACNSYSWFHIFPEGKIHQAPNKTMRYFKWGVARLILEASECPDVVPIWLEGFDQVMHESREFPRFLPRVGKEVSVTFGQKVDREAVFGEYRRRWQKIKAKAERIAPETRDLPFGVLNDQLLYDPEAVELRKEVTKQVRDLVLDVRRTRGLSDEDPKEGLVETWIQEGPKREGKMDDDSWVRDI
;
A
#
# COMPACT_ATOMS: atom_id res chain seq x y z
N MET A 1 14.06 -5.59 -13.22
CA MET A 1 14.25 -6.21 -11.89
C MET A 1 13.28 -5.53 -10.94
N GLY A 2 12.57 -6.27 -10.07
CA GLY A 2 11.59 -5.68 -9.14
C GLY A 2 12.27 -4.95 -7.97
N GLN A 3 11.65 -3.89 -7.47
CA GLN A 3 12.12 -3.12 -6.31
C GLN A 3 11.05 -3.16 -5.21
N VAL A 4 11.48 -3.34 -3.95
CA VAL A 4 10.60 -3.20 -2.78
C VAL A 4 10.69 -1.76 -2.29
N LEU A 5 9.54 -1.09 -2.18
CA LEU A 5 9.50 0.29 -1.65
C LEU A 5 9.39 0.27 -0.11
N PRO A 6 10.30 0.95 0.61
CA PRO A 6 10.41 0.91 2.07
C PRO A 6 9.21 1.55 2.76
N THR A 7 8.34 0.73 3.35
CA THR A 7 7.08 1.21 3.93
C THR A 7 7.11 1.18 5.45
N HIS A 8 6.81 2.32 6.10
CA HIS A 8 6.88 2.45 7.55
C HIS A 8 5.50 2.71 8.15
N ARG A 9 5.20 2.03 9.26
CA ARG A 9 4.05 2.36 10.12
C ARG A 9 4.34 3.63 10.91
N SER A 10 3.30 4.29 11.41
CA SER A 10 3.42 5.51 12.22
C SER A 10 4.25 5.32 13.51
N ALA A 11 4.44 4.08 13.96
CA ALA A 11 5.33 3.76 15.08
C ALA A 11 6.83 3.85 14.73
N HIS A 12 7.18 3.81 13.44
CA HIS A 12 8.56 3.76 12.94
C HIS A 12 8.94 4.95 12.07
N SER A 13 7.97 5.76 11.63
CA SER A 13 8.19 6.95 10.83
C SER A 13 7.16 8.02 11.14
N GLN A 14 7.61 9.28 11.21
CA GLN A 14 6.75 10.46 11.30
C GLN A 14 5.82 10.62 10.09
N TYR A 15 6.19 10.06 8.94
CA TYR A 15 5.38 10.08 7.73
C TYR A 15 4.49 8.85 7.59
N GLY A 16 4.53 7.91 8.55
CA GLY A 16 3.74 6.70 8.48
C GLY A 16 2.24 6.99 8.47
N GLY A 17 1.50 6.35 7.56
CA GLY A 17 0.05 6.53 7.44
C GLY A 17 -0.38 6.82 6.01
N LEU A 18 -1.44 7.63 5.87
CA LEU A 18 -2.08 7.87 4.58
C LEU A 18 -1.19 8.70 3.63
N ALA A 19 -0.47 9.69 4.17
CA ALA A 19 0.39 10.62 3.43
C ALA A 19 1.83 10.11 3.24
N GLN A 20 2.08 8.81 3.43
CA GLN A 20 3.43 8.28 3.44
C GLN A 20 4.12 8.43 2.07
N PRO A 21 5.43 8.78 2.04
CA PRO A 21 6.19 9.04 0.81
C PRO A 21 6.10 7.93 -0.24
N VAL A 22 6.09 6.67 0.20
CA VAL A 22 5.94 5.51 -0.70
C VAL A 22 4.64 5.51 -1.46
N VAL A 23 3.54 5.95 -0.84
CA VAL A 23 2.24 6.00 -1.51
C VAL A 23 2.28 7.03 -2.65
N THR A 24 2.91 8.19 -2.41
CA THR A 24 3.16 9.19 -3.45
C THR A 24 3.99 8.63 -4.59
N GLN A 25 5.08 7.91 -4.28
CA GLN A 25 5.92 7.23 -5.27
C GLN A 25 5.11 6.19 -6.07
N ALA A 26 4.28 5.39 -5.41
CA ALA A 26 3.45 4.38 -6.08
C ALA A 26 2.40 5.01 -7.01
N ILE A 27 1.70 6.07 -6.59
CA ILE A 27 0.74 6.80 -7.44
C ILE A 27 1.43 7.36 -8.69
N ARG A 28 2.63 7.91 -8.52
CA ARG A 28 3.47 8.43 -9.60
C ARG A 28 3.93 7.33 -10.56
N LEU A 29 4.34 6.17 -10.05
CA LEU A 29 4.72 5.01 -10.85
C LEU A 29 3.55 4.43 -11.67
N LEU A 30 2.32 4.53 -11.16
CA LEU A 30 1.11 4.17 -11.90
C LEU A 30 0.70 5.22 -12.94
N SER A 31 1.44 6.32 -13.04
CA SER A 31 1.13 7.48 -13.88
C SER A 31 2.27 7.79 -14.85
N LYS A 32 2.01 8.68 -15.82
CA LYS A 32 3.02 9.17 -16.76
C LYS A 32 3.94 10.18 -16.08
N GLY A 33 5.19 9.79 -15.86
CA GLY A 33 6.24 10.65 -15.32
C GLY A 33 7.09 11.35 -16.40
N PRO A 34 8.29 11.83 -16.05
CA PRO A 34 8.96 11.70 -14.74
C PRO A 34 8.39 12.65 -13.66
N PHE A 35 8.55 12.27 -12.40
CA PHE A 35 8.15 13.10 -11.25
C PHE A 35 9.36 13.32 -10.31
N PRO A 36 9.60 14.55 -9.81
CA PRO A 36 10.70 14.77 -8.87
C PRO A 36 10.49 13.99 -7.57
N ALA A 37 11.54 13.84 -6.76
CA ALA A 37 11.46 13.17 -5.46
C ALA A 37 10.79 14.03 -4.35
N ASP A 38 10.34 15.24 -4.70
CA ASP A 38 9.61 16.16 -3.83
C ASP A 38 8.24 15.59 -3.40
N PRO A 39 7.69 16.05 -2.26
CA PRO A 39 8.27 16.94 -1.26
C PRO A 39 9.19 16.19 -0.29
N HIS A 40 9.27 14.86 -0.38
CA HIS A 40 9.98 14.01 0.56
C HIS A 40 11.43 13.78 0.15
N LEU A 41 12.14 14.84 -0.25
CA LEU A 41 13.55 14.75 -0.62
C LEU A 41 14.38 14.27 0.57
N ALA A 42 15.30 13.35 0.31
CA ALA A 42 16.32 13.01 1.30
C ALA A 42 17.21 14.25 1.57
N VAL A 43 17.76 14.35 2.78
CA VAL A 43 18.65 15.46 3.17
C VAL A 43 19.84 15.57 2.20
N PRO A 44 20.40 16.77 1.96
CA PRO A 44 21.45 16.98 0.96
C PRO A 44 22.66 16.05 1.09
N GLU A 45 23.06 15.72 2.32
CA GLU A 45 24.18 14.80 2.61
C GLU A 45 23.90 13.35 2.19
N ARG A 46 22.62 13.03 1.94
CA ARG A 46 22.15 11.73 1.48
C ARG A 46 21.66 11.70 0.04
N GLN A 47 21.91 12.77 -0.71
CA GLN A 47 21.70 12.87 -2.16
C GLN A 47 22.97 12.50 -2.95
N SER A 48 23.97 11.91 -2.31
CA SER A 48 25.20 11.46 -2.96
C SER A 48 25.54 10.04 -2.52
N TRP A 49 26.21 9.31 -3.41
CA TRP A 49 26.66 7.95 -3.13
C TRP A 49 27.60 7.91 -1.92
N SER A 50 27.31 7.03 -0.96
CA SER A 50 28.17 6.75 0.19
C SER A 50 27.97 5.32 0.67
N LEU A 51 28.79 4.86 1.62
CA LEU A 51 28.59 3.56 2.27
C LEU A 51 27.24 3.46 3.00
N GLN A 52 26.66 4.59 3.40
CA GLN A 52 25.33 4.64 4.04
C GLN A 52 24.20 5.03 3.07
N ASN A 53 24.53 5.57 1.89
CA ASN A 53 23.57 6.09 0.91
C ASN A 53 23.67 5.26 -0.38
N VAL A 54 22.84 4.23 -0.47
CA VAL A 54 22.88 3.27 -1.57
C VAL A 54 21.99 3.79 -2.70
N CYS A 55 22.60 4.04 -3.86
CA CYS A 55 21.96 4.44 -5.13
C CYS A 55 21.50 5.90 -5.24
N VAL A 56 22.45 6.83 -5.31
CA VAL A 56 22.24 8.10 -5.99
C VAL A 56 23.19 8.17 -7.17
N ASP A 57 22.67 8.53 -8.35
CA ASP A 57 23.47 8.65 -9.57
C ASP A 57 24.43 9.85 -9.44
N PRO A 58 25.76 9.64 -9.40
CA PRO A 58 26.72 10.73 -9.23
C PRO A 58 26.82 11.65 -10.45
N PHE A 59 26.17 11.28 -11.56
CA PHE A 59 26.12 12.06 -12.80
C PHE A 59 24.76 12.74 -13.03
N SER A 60 23.81 12.57 -12.11
CA SER A 60 22.53 13.27 -12.15
C SER A 60 22.64 14.61 -11.43
N ASP A 61 22.41 15.71 -12.15
CA ASP A 61 22.38 17.06 -11.56
C ASP A 61 21.14 17.31 -10.67
N LEU A 62 20.18 16.38 -10.65
CA LEU A 62 18.92 16.50 -9.92
C LEU A 62 18.87 15.56 -8.72
N PRO A 63 18.33 16.00 -7.57
CA PRO A 63 18.04 15.12 -6.44
C PRO A 63 17.11 13.97 -6.84
N THR A 64 17.63 12.75 -6.83
CA THR A 64 16.86 11.54 -7.16
C THR A 64 16.52 10.69 -5.95
N ALA A 65 16.91 11.07 -4.74
CA ALA A 65 16.59 10.32 -3.53
C ALA A 65 15.45 10.96 -2.73
N TYR A 66 14.60 10.10 -2.17
CA TYR A 66 13.53 10.46 -1.24
C TYR A 66 13.73 9.76 0.11
N THR A 67 13.16 10.34 1.15
CA THR A 67 13.16 9.80 2.51
C THR A 67 11.78 9.28 2.90
N THR A 68 11.75 8.25 3.75
CA THR A 68 10.54 7.67 4.30
C THR A 68 10.37 7.87 5.81
N ASP A 69 11.42 8.29 6.52
CA ASP A 69 11.38 8.62 7.96
C ASP A 69 11.98 9.99 8.31
N GLY A 70 12.59 10.69 7.33
CA GLY A 70 13.30 11.96 7.49
C GLY A 70 14.80 11.81 7.67
N HIS A 71 15.28 10.58 7.87
CA HIS A 71 16.68 10.27 8.06
C HIS A 71 17.23 9.39 6.95
N ASP A 72 16.48 8.41 6.46
CA ASP A 72 16.89 7.49 5.41
C ASP A 72 16.98 8.14 4.01
N SER A 73 17.51 7.36 3.05
CA SER A 73 17.60 7.79 1.66
C SER A 73 17.42 6.58 0.75
N HIS A 74 16.46 6.70 -0.17
CA HIS A 74 16.12 5.68 -1.15
C HIS A 74 15.99 6.32 -2.52
N LEU A 75 16.42 5.61 -3.56
CA LEU A 75 16.23 6.08 -4.91
C LEU A 75 14.73 6.23 -5.23
N SER A 76 14.32 7.41 -5.67
CA SER A 76 12.97 7.74 -6.12
C SER A 76 12.74 7.10 -7.49
N PRO A 77 11.99 5.98 -7.57
CA PRO A 77 11.80 5.31 -8.84
C PRO A 77 10.95 6.16 -9.81
N SER A 78 10.09 7.05 -9.29
CA SER A 78 9.26 7.93 -10.12
C SER A 78 10.03 9.05 -10.82
N SER A 79 11.27 9.33 -10.40
CA SER A 79 12.16 10.29 -11.04
C SER A 79 12.60 9.86 -12.45
N TYR A 80 12.50 8.57 -12.76
CA TYR A 80 12.88 8.02 -14.05
C TYR A 80 11.65 7.79 -14.93
N ALA A 81 11.60 8.47 -16.07
CA ALA A 81 10.47 8.38 -17.00
C ALA A 81 10.21 6.94 -17.48
N CYS A 82 11.25 6.11 -17.58
CA CYS A 82 11.17 4.70 -17.97
C CYS A 82 10.41 3.81 -16.98
N ASN A 83 10.17 4.29 -15.75
CA ASN A 83 9.39 3.59 -14.73
C ASN A 83 7.90 4.01 -14.72
N SER A 84 7.46 4.82 -15.68
CA SER A 84 6.03 5.18 -15.80
C SER A 84 5.17 3.95 -16.12
N TYR A 85 3.94 3.92 -15.63
CA TYR A 85 3.00 2.80 -15.80
C TYR A 85 3.57 1.45 -15.32
N SER A 86 4.31 1.47 -14.23
CA SER A 86 4.92 0.27 -13.64
C SER A 86 3.88 -0.67 -13.04
N TRP A 87 4.24 -1.96 -12.97
CA TRP A 87 3.53 -2.94 -12.14
C TRP A 87 3.79 -2.65 -10.67
N PHE A 88 2.72 -2.54 -9.86
CA PHE A 88 2.81 -2.43 -8.41
C PHE A 88 2.09 -3.61 -7.70
N HIS A 89 2.74 -4.23 -6.71
CA HIS A 89 2.15 -5.27 -5.87
C HIS A 89 2.04 -4.74 -4.44
N ILE A 90 0.87 -4.91 -3.80
CA ILE A 90 0.63 -4.43 -2.43
C ILE A 90 -0.08 -5.48 -1.59
N PHE A 91 0.30 -5.57 -0.31
CA PHE A 91 -0.39 -6.32 0.74
C PHE A 91 -1.20 -5.36 1.62
N PRO A 92 -2.49 -5.13 1.33
CA PRO A 92 -3.26 -4.05 1.94
C PRO A 92 -3.57 -4.26 3.43
N GLU A 93 -3.45 -5.49 3.97
CA GLU A 93 -3.54 -5.75 5.42
C GLU A 93 -2.39 -5.06 6.20
N GLY A 94 -1.26 -4.87 5.53
CA GLY A 94 -0.07 -4.19 6.06
C GLY A 94 0.52 -4.85 7.31
N LYS A 95 0.27 -6.15 7.51
CA LYS A 95 0.72 -7.01 8.62
C LYS A 95 0.81 -8.44 8.10
N ILE A 96 1.69 -9.25 8.67
CA ILE A 96 1.63 -10.70 8.48
C ILE A 96 0.44 -11.19 9.31
N HIS A 97 -0.49 -11.90 8.68
CA HIS A 97 -1.63 -12.50 9.33
C HIS A 97 -1.72 -13.97 8.92
N GLN A 98 -1.69 -14.87 9.91
CA GLN A 98 -1.79 -16.31 9.71
C GLN A 98 -2.94 -16.83 10.56
N ALA A 99 -4.14 -16.91 9.98
CA ALA A 99 -5.33 -17.42 10.63
C ALA A 99 -5.62 -18.89 10.24
N PRO A 100 -5.98 -19.78 11.18
CA PRO A 100 -6.28 -21.19 10.88
C PRO A 100 -7.40 -21.38 9.85
N ASN A 101 -8.41 -20.50 9.88
CA ASN A 101 -9.55 -20.48 8.97
C ASN A 101 -9.29 -19.66 7.69
N LYS A 102 -8.05 -19.21 7.47
CA LYS A 102 -7.64 -18.39 6.32
C LYS A 102 -8.51 -17.15 6.13
N THR A 103 -8.84 -16.47 7.23
CA THR A 103 -9.49 -15.16 7.17
C THR A 103 -8.48 -14.07 6.82
N MET A 104 -8.93 -13.05 6.08
CA MET A 104 -8.17 -11.83 5.87
C MET A 104 -8.50 -10.78 6.93
N ARG A 105 -7.52 -9.98 7.35
CA ARG A 105 -7.80 -8.77 8.15
C ARG A 105 -8.36 -7.67 7.27
N TYR A 106 -8.92 -6.62 7.88
CA TYR A 106 -9.30 -5.41 7.16
C TYR A 106 -8.15 -4.87 6.28
N PHE A 107 -8.53 -4.27 5.15
CA PHE A 107 -7.57 -3.62 4.27
C PHE A 107 -7.37 -2.17 4.70
N LYS A 108 -6.12 -1.73 4.73
CA LYS A 108 -5.79 -0.33 4.97
C LYS A 108 -6.23 0.50 3.78
N TRP A 109 -6.99 1.54 4.06
CA TRP A 109 -7.51 2.48 3.08
C TRP A 109 -6.50 3.30 2.26
N GLY A 110 -5.20 3.17 2.55
CA GLY A 110 -4.15 3.72 1.68
C GLY A 110 -4.16 3.13 0.26
N VAL A 111 -4.66 1.89 0.10
CA VAL A 111 -4.81 1.25 -1.22
C VAL A 111 -5.76 2.02 -2.13
N ALA A 112 -6.78 2.67 -1.57
CA ALA A 112 -7.73 3.47 -2.35
C ALA A 112 -7.05 4.67 -3.03
N ARG A 113 -5.98 5.22 -2.45
CA ARG A 113 -5.23 6.33 -3.05
C ARG A 113 -4.63 5.92 -4.40
N LEU A 114 -4.10 4.71 -4.51
CA LEU A 114 -3.51 4.19 -5.76
C LEU A 114 -4.55 4.13 -6.89
N ILE A 115 -5.81 3.85 -6.56
CA ILE A 115 -6.90 3.75 -7.53
C ILE A 115 -7.51 5.12 -7.84
N LEU A 116 -7.67 5.99 -6.84
CA LEU A 116 -8.35 7.27 -7.00
C LEU A 116 -7.44 8.36 -7.60
N GLU A 117 -6.16 8.37 -7.21
CA GLU A 117 -5.25 9.50 -7.45
C GLU A 117 -4.32 9.28 -8.64
N ALA A 118 -4.14 8.04 -9.11
CA ALA A 118 -3.40 7.77 -10.35
C ALA A 118 -4.04 8.50 -11.53
N SER A 119 -3.20 8.99 -12.45
CA SER A 119 -3.63 9.78 -13.63
C SER A 119 -4.71 9.06 -14.43
N GLU A 120 -4.48 7.78 -14.75
CA GLU A 120 -5.46 6.85 -15.28
C GLU A 120 -5.82 5.81 -14.22
N CYS A 121 -6.99 5.18 -14.34
CA CYS A 121 -7.33 4.07 -13.45
C CYS A 121 -6.40 2.88 -13.75
N PRO A 122 -5.63 2.40 -12.78
CA PRO A 122 -4.75 1.25 -12.99
C PRO A 122 -5.58 -0.01 -13.23
N ASP A 123 -5.00 -0.96 -13.98
CA ASP A 123 -5.55 -2.31 -14.06
C ASP A 123 -5.34 -3.01 -12.70
N VAL A 124 -6.41 -3.55 -12.13
CA VAL A 124 -6.40 -4.24 -10.83
C VAL A 124 -6.59 -5.73 -11.05
N VAL A 125 -5.69 -6.53 -10.47
CA VAL A 125 -5.75 -8.00 -10.48
C VAL A 125 -5.69 -8.49 -9.03
N PRO A 126 -6.78 -9.02 -8.47
CA PRO A 126 -6.76 -9.58 -7.11
C PRO A 126 -5.97 -10.89 -7.09
N ILE A 127 -5.20 -11.10 -6.04
CA ILE A 127 -4.35 -12.29 -5.85
C ILE A 127 -4.67 -12.91 -4.49
N TRP A 128 -4.85 -14.23 -4.47
CA TRP A 128 -5.02 -15.02 -3.26
C TRP A 128 -3.81 -15.94 -3.06
N LEU A 129 -3.24 -15.93 -1.85
CA LEU A 129 -2.03 -16.69 -1.50
C LEU A 129 -2.34 -17.70 -0.39
N GLU A 130 -1.89 -18.94 -0.56
CA GLU A 130 -2.08 -20.00 0.45
C GLU A 130 -0.80 -20.82 0.63
N GLY A 131 -0.57 -21.32 1.86
CA GLY A 131 0.49 -22.29 2.16
C GLY A 131 1.83 -21.68 2.59
N PHE A 132 2.00 -20.36 2.42
CA PHE A 132 3.19 -19.65 2.92
C PHE A 132 3.32 -19.71 4.45
N ASP A 133 2.20 -19.72 5.16
CA ASP A 133 2.09 -19.96 6.60
C ASP A 133 2.59 -21.36 6.98
N GLN A 134 2.41 -22.38 6.13
CA GLN A 134 2.88 -23.73 6.41
C GLN A 134 4.39 -23.86 6.22
N VAL A 135 4.96 -23.12 5.24
CA VAL A 135 6.40 -23.06 4.98
C VAL A 135 7.11 -22.26 6.07
N MET A 136 6.60 -21.06 6.37
CA MET A 136 7.23 -20.05 7.23
C MET A 136 6.33 -19.59 8.40
N HIS A 137 5.69 -20.50 9.13
CA HIS A 137 4.80 -20.16 10.26
C HIS A 137 5.42 -19.25 11.34
N GLU A 138 4.69 -18.29 11.90
CA GLU A 138 5.23 -17.33 12.86
C GLU A 138 5.55 -17.95 14.24
N SER A 139 4.94 -19.08 14.58
CA SER A 139 5.26 -19.84 15.80
C SER A 139 6.59 -20.62 15.76
N ARG A 140 7.35 -20.57 14.66
CA ARG A 140 8.60 -21.32 14.51
C ARG A 140 9.68 -20.83 15.47
N GLU A 141 10.33 -21.77 16.14
CA GLU A 141 11.51 -21.55 16.95
C GLU A 141 12.80 -21.71 16.12
N PHE A 142 13.96 -21.65 16.78
CA PHE A 142 15.26 -21.76 16.12
C PHE A 142 15.45 -23.14 15.46
N PRO A 143 15.95 -23.22 14.19
CA PRO A 143 16.36 -22.11 13.31
C PRO A 143 15.20 -21.50 12.50
N ARG A 144 14.87 -20.23 12.77
CA ARG A 144 13.72 -19.52 12.15
C ARG A 144 13.92 -19.18 10.68
N PHE A 145 15.15 -19.12 10.19
CA PHE A 145 15.45 -18.77 8.80
C PHE A 145 15.21 -19.91 7.82
N LEU A 146 15.09 -21.16 8.31
CA LEU A 146 14.94 -22.33 7.45
C LEU A 146 13.47 -22.60 7.12
N PRO A 147 13.07 -22.61 5.82
CA PRO A 147 11.70 -22.95 5.43
C PRO A 147 11.42 -24.43 5.61
N ARG A 148 10.17 -24.77 6.00
CA ARG A 148 9.72 -26.17 6.03
C ARG A 148 9.57 -26.69 4.59
N VAL A 149 10.22 -27.81 4.30
CA VAL A 149 10.16 -28.47 2.99
C VAL A 149 8.90 -29.34 2.84
N GLY A 150 8.51 -29.63 1.61
CA GLY A 150 7.37 -30.52 1.31
C GLY A 150 6.00 -29.94 1.64
N LYS A 151 5.89 -28.62 1.77
CA LYS A 151 4.62 -27.90 1.93
C LYS A 151 4.14 -27.36 0.59
N GLU A 152 2.83 -27.40 0.39
CA GLU A 152 2.20 -26.89 -0.82
C GLU A 152 2.00 -25.39 -0.71
N VAL A 153 2.40 -24.66 -1.75
CA VAL A 153 2.18 -23.22 -1.89
C VAL A 153 1.34 -23.01 -3.13
N SER A 154 0.25 -22.25 -3.01
CA SER A 154 -0.61 -21.92 -4.13
C SER A 154 -0.80 -20.41 -4.25
N VAL A 155 -0.77 -19.93 -5.49
CA VAL A 155 -0.99 -18.53 -5.86
C VAL A 155 -2.11 -18.53 -6.89
N THR A 156 -3.22 -17.90 -6.54
CA THR A 156 -4.41 -17.83 -7.39
C THR A 156 -4.62 -16.40 -7.85
N PHE A 157 -4.61 -16.20 -9.16
CA PHE A 157 -4.87 -14.91 -9.77
C PHE A 157 -6.34 -14.82 -10.15
N GLY A 158 -7.02 -13.77 -9.71
CA GLY A 158 -8.36 -13.45 -10.19
C GLY A 158 -8.35 -12.87 -11.59
N GLN A 159 -9.54 -12.63 -12.12
CA GLN A 159 -9.68 -11.96 -13.40
C GLN A 159 -9.31 -10.48 -13.27
N LYS A 160 -8.82 -9.91 -14.37
CA LYS A 160 -8.61 -8.46 -14.47
C LYS A 160 -9.95 -7.75 -14.30
N VAL A 161 -9.98 -6.81 -13.38
CA VAL A 161 -11.19 -6.04 -13.06
C VAL A 161 -11.51 -5.07 -14.21
N ASP A 162 -12.80 -4.95 -14.57
CA ASP A 162 -13.26 -3.85 -15.42
C ASP A 162 -13.17 -2.54 -14.62
N ARG A 163 -12.10 -1.80 -14.88
CA ARG A 163 -11.76 -0.57 -14.15
C ARG A 163 -12.85 0.51 -14.25
N GLU A 164 -13.56 0.61 -15.37
CA GLU A 164 -14.57 1.64 -15.55
C GLU A 164 -15.87 1.24 -14.87
N ALA A 165 -16.30 -0.02 -15.05
CA ALA A 165 -17.51 -0.53 -14.41
C ALA A 165 -17.40 -0.52 -12.87
N VAL A 166 -16.23 -0.88 -12.33
CA VAL A 166 -16.03 -1.01 -10.88
C VAL A 166 -15.56 0.29 -10.23
N PHE A 167 -14.60 1.00 -10.81
CA PHE A 167 -13.97 2.16 -10.17
C PHE A 167 -14.32 3.51 -10.81
N GLY A 168 -15.01 3.53 -11.95
CA GLY A 168 -15.31 4.77 -12.69
C GLY A 168 -16.12 5.77 -11.87
N GLU A 169 -17.15 5.31 -11.14
CA GLU A 169 -17.97 6.19 -10.31
C GLU A 169 -17.18 6.76 -9.12
N TYR A 170 -16.40 5.92 -8.43
CA TYR A 170 -15.56 6.36 -7.32
C TYR A 170 -14.55 7.41 -7.77
N ARG A 171 -13.92 7.21 -8.94
CA ARG A 171 -13.00 8.20 -9.52
C ARG A 171 -13.72 9.49 -9.89
N ARG A 172 -14.92 9.45 -10.47
CA ARG A 172 -15.71 10.67 -10.73
C ARG A 172 -16.05 11.43 -9.45
N ARG A 173 -16.41 10.73 -8.37
CA ARG A 173 -16.64 11.34 -7.04
C ARG A 173 -15.37 11.99 -6.51
N TRP A 174 -14.23 11.30 -6.60
CA TRP A 174 -12.93 11.86 -6.21
C TRP A 174 -12.59 13.15 -6.95
N GLN A 175 -12.80 13.19 -8.29
CA GLN A 175 -12.57 14.40 -9.07
C GLN A 175 -13.46 15.58 -8.63
N LYS A 176 -14.70 15.31 -8.23
CA LYS A 176 -15.60 16.35 -7.68
C LYS A 176 -15.10 16.89 -6.33
N ILE A 177 -14.66 16.00 -5.44
CA ILE A 177 -14.08 16.38 -4.14
C ILE A 177 -12.82 17.21 -4.35
N LYS A 178 -11.91 16.76 -5.23
CA LYS A 178 -10.68 17.49 -5.58
C LYS A 178 -11.00 18.88 -6.14
N ALA A 179 -11.90 18.97 -7.13
CA ALA A 179 -12.29 20.25 -7.71
C ALA A 179 -12.98 21.20 -6.71
N LYS A 180 -13.65 20.66 -5.68
CA LYS A 180 -14.23 21.45 -4.58
C LYS A 180 -13.13 21.99 -3.67
N ALA A 181 -12.14 21.18 -3.31
CA ALA A 181 -10.99 21.60 -2.53
C ALA A 181 -10.17 22.68 -3.25
N GLU A 182 -9.88 22.50 -4.54
CA GLU A 182 -9.16 23.47 -5.37
C GLU A 182 -9.88 24.82 -5.49
N ARG A 183 -11.23 24.83 -5.41
CA ARG A 183 -12.02 26.07 -5.40
C ARG A 183 -11.93 26.82 -4.07
N ILE A 184 -11.80 26.09 -2.96
CA ILE A 184 -11.69 26.68 -1.62
C ILE A 184 -10.27 27.19 -1.38
N ALA A 185 -9.28 26.40 -1.78
CA ALA A 185 -7.85 26.59 -1.55
C ALA A 185 -7.10 26.38 -2.89
N PRO A 186 -6.90 27.44 -3.69
CA PRO A 186 -6.24 27.35 -4.99
C PRO A 186 -4.82 26.74 -4.94
N GLU A 187 -4.11 26.89 -3.82
CA GLU A 187 -2.79 26.30 -3.56
C GLU A 187 -2.80 24.77 -3.64
N THR A 188 -3.95 24.13 -3.46
CA THR A 188 -4.12 22.67 -3.62
C THR A 188 -3.76 22.21 -5.03
N ARG A 189 -3.94 23.06 -6.03
CA ARG A 189 -3.61 22.77 -7.43
C ARG A 189 -2.10 22.75 -7.68
N ASP A 190 -1.34 23.52 -6.89
CA ASP A 190 0.09 23.70 -7.07
C ASP A 190 0.91 22.63 -6.33
N LEU A 191 0.23 21.74 -5.58
CA LEU A 191 0.87 20.62 -4.90
C LEU A 191 1.48 19.61 -5.90
N PRO A 192 2.62 18.99 -5.56
CA PRO A 192 3.21 17.96 -6.39
C PRO A 192 2.26 16.78 -6.61
N PHE A 193 2.34 16.15 -7.78
CA PHE A 193 1.45 15.04 -8.13
C PHE A 193 1.53 13.89 -7.11
N GLY A 194 0.38 13.42 -6.63
CA GLY A 194 0.29 12.37 -5.59
C GLY A 194 0.43 12.88 -4.15
N VAL A 195 0.65 14.18 -3.94
CA VAL A 195 0.64 14.83 -2.62
C VAL A 195 -0.72 15.47 -2.41
N LEU A 196 -1.25 15.33 -1.19
CA LEU A 196 -2.53 15.90 -0.78
C LEU A 196 -2.31 16.82 0.43
N ASN A 197 -3.12 17.86 0.55
CA ASN A 197 -3.21 18.65 1.77
C ASN A 197 -4.08 17.95 2.83
N ASP A 198 -4.04 18.46 4.06
CA ASP A 198 -4.83 17.91 5.18
C ASP A 198 -6.33 17.92 4.91
N GLN A 199 -6.83 18.91 4.17
CA GLN A 199 -8.23 18.94 3.75
C GLN A 199 -8.57 17.70 2.92
N LEU A 200 -7.85 17.41 1.83
CA LEU A 200 -8.11 16.23 1.01
C LEU A 200 -7.79 14.92 1.71
N LEU A 201 -6.83 14.90 2.64
CA LEU A 201 -6.49 13.71 3.42
C LEU A 201 -7.60 13.34 4.40
N TYR A 202 -8.15 14.32 5.12
CA TYR A 202 -9.01 14.08 6.29
C TYR A 202 -10.46 14.56 6.12
N ASP A 203 -10.82 15.15 4.98
CA ASP A 203 -12.20 15.52 4.67
C ASP A 203 -13.12 14.29 4.81
N PRO A 204 -14.26 14.40 5.51
CA PRO A 204 -15.17 13.28 5.72
C PRO A 204 -15.67 12.63 4.42
N GLU A 205 -15.90 13.42 3.37
CA GLU A 205 -16.36 12.90 2.07
C GLU A 205 -15.26 12.06 1.40
N ALA A 206 -14.01 12.53 1.45
CA ALA A 206 -12.84 11.80 0.98
C ALA A 206 -12.56 10.52 1.78
N VAL A 207 -12.71 10.59 3.11
CA VAL A 207 -12.55 9.47 4.04
C VAL A 207 -13.54 8.35 3.72
N GLU A 208 -14.83 8.67 3.61
CA GLU A 208 -15.86 7.68 3.28
C GLU A 208 -15.66 7.08 1.89
N LEU A 209 -15.33 7.91 0.89
CA LEU A 209 -15.01 7.41 -0.45
C LEU A 209 -13.84 6.41 -0.43
N ARG A 210 -12.78 6.67 0.36
CA ARG A 210 -11.66 5.73 0.49
C ARG A 210 -12.08 4.43 1.17
N LYS A 211 -12.94 4.48 2.19
CA LYS A 211 -13.47 3.27 2.84
C LYS A 211 -14.26 2.41 1.84
N GLU A 212 -15.13 3.03 1.05
CA GLU A 212 -15.92 2.34 0.01
C GLU A 212 -15.01 1.65 -1.02
N VAL A 213 -14.03 2.37 -1.58
CA VAL A 213 -13.08 1.81 -2.55
C VAL A 213 -12.26 0.67 -1.94
N THR A 214 -11.83 0.83 -0.70
CA THR A 214 -11.04 -0.19 0.00
C THR A 214 -11.84 -1.46 0.26
N LYS A 215 -13.11 -1.31 0.64
CA LYS A 215 -14.05 -2.42 0.75
C LYS A 215 -14.21 -3.12 -0.61
N GLN A 216 -14.41 -2.36 -1.69
CA GLN A 216 -14.51 -2.94 -3.03
C GLN A 216 -13.26 -3.75 -3.41
N VAL A 217 -12.05 -3.24 -3.11
CA VAL A 217 -10.80 -3.97 -3.34
C VAL A 217 -10.73 -5.25 -2.51
N ARG A 218 -11.20 -5.23 -1.26
CA ARG A 218 -11.29 -6.43 -0.43
C ARG A 218 -12.25 -7.45 -1.02
N ASP A 219 -13.44 -7.02 -1.42
CA ASP A 219 -14.47 -7.90 -1.97
C ASP A 219 -13.98 -8.62 -3.23
N LEU A 220 -13.19 -7.94 -4.08
CA LEU A 220 -12.53 -8.56 -5.23
C LEU A 220 -11.56 -9.69 -4.84
N VAL A 221 -10.86 -9.57 -3.72
CA VAL A 221 -9.98 -10.64 -3.20
C VAL A 221 -10.81 -11.76 -2.58
N LEU A 222 -11.92 -11.44 -1.91
CA LEU A 222 -12.88 -12.43 -1.41
C LEU A 222 -13.51 -13.26 -2.54
N ASP A 223 -13.76 -12.66 -3.70
CA ASP A 223 -14.23 -13.41 -4.87
C ASP A 223 -13.20 -14.45 -5.33
N VAL A 224 -11.91 -14.09 -5.37
CA VAL A 224 -10.85 -15.07 -5.67
C VAL A 224 -10.80 -16.17 -4.61
N ARG A 225 -10.93 -15.80 -3.33
CA ARG A 225 -11.01 -16.76 -2.22
C ARG A 225 -12.16 -17.76 -2.40
N ARG A 226 -13.34 -17.31 -2.86
CA ARG A 226 -14.48 -18.20 -3.17
C ARG A 226 -14.18 -19.19 -4.29
N THR A 227 -13.44 -18.79 -5.31
CA THR A 227 -13.06 -19.72 -6.40
C THR A 227 -12.18 -20.88 -5.91
N ARG A 228 -11.54 -20.74 -4.75
CA ARG A 228 -10.76 -21.79 -4.08
C ARG A 228 -11.60 -22.71 -3.18
N GLY A 229 -12.91 -22.52 -3.12
CA GLY A 229 -13.82 -23.34 -2.31
C GLY A 229 -13.77 -23.02 -0.81
N LEU A 230 -13.22 -21.86 -0.42
CA LEU A 230 -13.22 -21.40 0.96
C LEU A 230 -14.56 -20.76 1.33
N SER A 231 -15.06 -21.04 2.54
CA SER A 231 -16.35 -20.53 3.04
C SER A 231 -16.30 -19.03 3.29
N ASP A 232 -17.37 -18.29 2.99
CA ASP A 232 -17.44 -16.85 3.27
C ASP A 232 -16.99 -16.48 4.70
N GLU A 233 -16.31 -15.34 4.81
CA GLU A 233 -15.86 -14.79 6.09
C GLU A 233 -17.01 -14.04 6.80
N ASP A 234 -16.92 -13.88 8.11
CA ASP A 234 -17.80 -12.93 8.83
C ASP A 234 -17.49 -11.52 8.30
N PRO A 235 -18.49 -10.75 7.83
CA PRO A 235 -18.29 -9.37 7.38
C PRO A 235 -17.54 -8.49 8.39
N LYS A 236 -17.60 -8.80 9.69
CA LYS A 236 -16.86 -8.11 10.75
C LYS A 236 -15.35 -8.21 10.61
N GLU A 237 -14.82 -9.27 10.00
CA GLU A 237 -13.37 -9.44 9.78
C GLU A 237 -12.79 -8.31 8.91
N GLY A 238 -13.63 -7.73 8.04
CA GLY A 238 -13.28 -6.59 7.19
C GLY A 238 -13.29 -5.23 7.89
N LEU A 239 -13.78 -5.14 9.13
CA LEU A 239 -13.92 -3.89 9.89
C LEU A 239 -12.73 -3.67 10.81
N VAL A 240 -12.25 -2.43 10.90
CA VAL A 240 -11.10 -2.08 11.77
C VAL A 240 -11.45 -2.29 13.24
N GLU A 241 -12.70 -2.00 13.59
CA GLU A 241 -13.25 -2.03 14.95
C GLU A 241 -13.13 -3.43 15.58
N THR A 242 -13.34 -4.49 14.80
CA THR A 242 -13.21 -5.89 15.24
C THR A 242 -11.81 -6.17 15.78
N TRP A 243 -10.78 -5.73 15.05
CA TRP A 243 -9.39 -5.95 15.43
C TRP A 243 -8.88 -5.01 16.51
N ILE A 244 -9.58 -3.90 16.78
CA ILE A 244 -9.30 -3.04 17.94
C ILE A 244 -9.81 -3.72 19.22
N GLN A 245 -10.93 -4.44 19.14
CA GLN A 245 -11.54 -5.14 20.28
C GLN A 245 -10.68 -6.31 20.79
N GLU A 246 -9.88 -6.94 19.92
CA GLU A 246 -8.91 -7.99 20.27
C GLU A 246 -7.76 -7.52 21.19
N GLY A 247 -7.68 -6.23 21.48
CA GLY A 247 -6.83 -5.67 22.51
C GLY A 247 -5.47 -5.14 22.03
N PRO A 248 -4.60 -4.68 22.96
CA PRO A 248 -3.40 -3.91 22.64
C PRO A 248 -2.24 -4.77 22.14
N LYS A 249 -2.40 -6.10 22.10
CA LYS A 249 -1.33 -7.03 21.73
C LYS A 249 -0.98 -6.85 20.25
N ARG A 250 0.22 -6.34 19.98
CA ARG A 250 0.62 -5.97 18.61
C ARG A 250 1.07 -7.16 17.76
N GLU A 251 1.69 -8.16 18.40
CA GLU A 251 2.33 -9.31 17.75
C GLU A 251 2.17 -10.61 18.54
N GLY A 252 2.35 -11.73 17.85
CA GLY A 252 2.28 -13.08 18.38
C GLY A 252 0.92 -13.73 18.15
N LYS A 253 0.63 -14.75 18.97
CA LYS A 253 -0.66 -15.47 18.94
C LYS A 253 -1.78 -14.61 19.52
N MET A 254 -2.88 -14.47 18.80
CA MET A 254 -4.08 -13.72 19.17
C MET A 254 -5.17 -14.65 19.74
N ASP A 255 -6.25 -14.06 20.25
CA ASP A 255 -7.35 -14.77 20.93
C ASP A 255 -8.22 -15.58 19.95
N ASP A 256 -8.20 -15.23 18.67
CA ASP A 256 -8.82 -15.96 17.54
C ASP A 256 -7.94 -17.10 16.98
N ASP A 257 -6.88 -17.47 17.72
CA ASP A 257 -5.82 -18.40 17.32
C ASP A 257 -4.98 -17.96 16.11
N SER A 258 -5.19 -16.75 15.57
CA SER A 258 -4.34 -16.21 14.52
C SER A 258 -2.96 -15.81 15.04
N TRP A 259 -1.99 -15.75 14.13
CA TRP A 259 -0.67 -15.18 14.41
C TRP A 259 -0.49 -13.89 13.62
N VAL A 260 -0.11 -12.82 14.32
CA VAL A 260 0.12 -11.51 13.73
C VAL A 260 1.54 -11.04 13.99
N ARG A 261 2.16 -10.41 12.99
CA ARG A 261 3.47 -9.77 13.13
C ARG A 261 3.58 -8.51 12.29
N ASP A 262 4.24 -7.48 12.80
CA ASP A 262 4.59 -6.30 12.00
C ASP A 262 5.68 -6.66 10.97
N ILE A 263 5.61 -6.00 9.81
CA ILE A 263 6.50 -6.20 8.65
C ILE A 263 7.68 -5.23 8.76
#